data_AF-A0A1I8BS54-F1
#
_entry.id   AF-A0A1I8BS54-F1
#
_cell.length_a   1.000
_cell.length_b   1.000
_cell.length_c   1.000
_cell.angle_alpha   90.00
_cell.angle_beta   90.00
_cell.angle_gamma   90.00
#
_symmetry.space_group_name_H-M   'P 1'
#
loop_
_entity.id
_entity.type
_entity.pdbx_description
1 polymer ?
#
loop_
_entity_poly.entity_id
_entity_poly.type
_entity_poly.pdbx_seq_one_letter_code
_entity_poly.pdbx_strand_id
1 'polypeptide(L)' 'MSEKKYEEGVDPVTFYREQCALEKKAISLKEILETCNERVRANPDSGESCHMEMTDYVHFLDHCAMPKAFKHLK' A
#
# COMPACT_ATOMS: atom_id res chain seq x y z
N MET A 1 -1.33 14.18 14.20
CA MET A 1 -0.98 13.77 12.83
C MET A 1 -1.81 14.64 11.90
N SER A 2 -1.18 15.49 11.08
CA SER A 2 -1.90 16.46 10.23
C SER A 2 -2.66 15.70 9.14
N GLU A 3 -3.98 15.88 9.07
CA GLU A 3 -4.81 15.39 7.94
C GLU A 3 -4.40 16.17 6.69
N LYS A 4 -3.53 15.58 5.85
CA LYS A 4 -3.21 16.16 4.54
C LYS A 4 -4.52 16.23 3.76
N LYS A 5 -4.84 17.41 3.23
CA LYS A 5 -5.94 17.60 2.29
C LYS A 5 -5.43 17.41 0.87
N TYR A 6 -6.29 16.93 -0.01
CA TYR A 6 -5.98 16.82 -1.43
C TYR A 6 -5.86 18.23 -2.04
N GLU A 7 -4.82 18.45 -2.83
CA GLU A 7 -4.54 19.70 -3.54
C GLU A 7 -4.61 19.47 -5.06
N GLU A 8 -5.25 20.38 -5.79
CA GLU A 8 -5.35 20.30 -7.25
C GLU A 8 -3.95 20.42 -7.88
N GLY A 9 -3.57 19.44 -8.70
CA GLY A 9 -2.22 19.31 -9.28
C GLY A 9 -1.40 18.16 -8.69
N VAL A 10 -1.83 17.54 -7.58
CA VAL A 10 -1.27 16.29 -7.06
C VAL A 10 -1.97 15.09 -7.72
N ASP A 11 -1.23 14.02 -8.01
CA ASP A 11 -1.85 12.77 -8.50
C ASP A 11 -2.80 12.20 -7.42
N PRO A 12 -4.13 12.13 -7.69
CA PRO A 12 -5.08 11.69 -6.69
C PRO A 12 -4.86 10.24 -6.28
N VAL A 13 -4.37 9.38 -7.17
CA VAL A 13 -4.13 7.96 -6.84
C VAL A 13 -3.01 7.85 -5.79
N THR A 14 -1.87 8.47 -6.04
CA THR A 14 -0.74 8.48 -5.09
C THR A 14 -1.13 9.11 -3.76
N PHE A 15 -1.79 10.28 -3.80
CA PHE A 15 -2.23 10.96 -2.59
C PHE A 15 -3.10 10.07 -1.70
N TYR A 16 -4.13 9.44 -2.28
CA TYR A 16 -5.04 8.59 -1.49
C TYR A 16 -4.41 7.27 -1.07
N ARG A 17 -3.50 6.68 -1.87
CA ARG A 17 -2.72 5.51 -1.44
C ARG A 17 -1.85 5.82 -0.22
N GLU A 18 -1.21 6.99 -0.18
CA GLU A 18 -0.44 7.43 1.01
C GLU A 18 -1.33 7.57 2.26
N GLN A 19 -2.52 8.13 2.11
CA GLN A 19 -3.47 8.23 3.23
C GLN A 19 -3.96 6.84 3.69
N CYS A 20 -4.31 5.97 2.74
CA CYS A 20 -4.75 4.60 3.02
C CYS A 20 -3.64 3.74 3.65
N ALA A 21 -2.36 4.03 3.37
CA ALA A 21 -1.22 3.34 3.98
C ALA A 21 -1.08 3.59 5.48
N LEU A 22 -1.73 4.62 6.03
CA LEU A 22 -1.74 4.94 7.46
C LEU A 22 -2.81 4.14 8.24
N GLU A 23 -3.70 3.42 7.55
CA GLU A 23 -4.71 2.61 8.22
C GLU A 23 -4.08 1.40 8.92
N LYS A 24 -4.63 1.01 10.08
CA LYS A 24 -4.12 -0.11 10.87
C LYS A 24 -3.97 -1.41 10.05
N LYS A 25 -4.92 -1.68 9.15
CA LYS A 25 -4.88 -2.86 8.28
C LYS A 25 -3.75 -2.77 7.24
N ALA A 26 -3.52 -1.60 6.65
CA ALA A 26 -2.38 -1.39 5.75
C ALA A 26 -1.04 -1.57 6.49
N ILE A 27 -0.92 -1.02 7.70
CA ILE A 27 0.29 -1.16 8.53
C ILE A 27 0.57 -2.64 8.81
N SER A 28 -0.44 -3.40 9.24
CA SER A 28 -0.29 -4.83 9.52
C SER A 28 0.07 -5.66 8.28
N LEU A 29 -0.57 -5.40 7.13
CA LEU A 29 -0.23 -6.06 5.87
C LEU A 29 1.19 -5.73 5.41
N LYS A 30 1.63 -4.49 5.61
CA LYS A 30 2.99 -4.06 5.31
C LYS A 30 4.02 -4.75 6.22
N GLU A 31 3.75 -4.89 7.52
CA GLU A 31 4.62 -5.63 8.44
C GLU A 31 4.80 -7.10 8.02
N ILE A 32 3.73 -7.75 7.56
CA ILE A 32 3.77 -9.12 7.04
C ILE A 32 4.64 -9.19 5.77
N LEU A 33 4.45 -8.24 4.84
CA LEU A 33 5.24 -8.14 3.61
C LEU A 33 6.74 -7.92 3.92
N GLU A 34 7.07 -7.01 4.83
CA GLU A 34 8.47 -6.77 5.22
C GLU A 34 9.09 -7.99 5.89
N THR A 35 8.34 -8.69 6.75
CA THR A 35 8.80 -9.95 7.36
C THR A 35 9.11 -11.01 6.30
N CYS A 36 8.27 -11.14 5.28
CA CYS A 36 8.55 -12.02 4.15
C CYS A 36 9.81 -11.57 3.37
N ASN A 37 9.93 -10.27 3.08
CA ASN A 37 11.08 -9.73 2.36
C ASN A 37 12.40 -10.00 3.11
N GLU A 38 12.40 -9.89 4.43
CA GLU A 38 13.55 -10.23 5.27
C GLU A 38 13.92 -11.71 5.16
N ARG A 39 12.94 -12.61 5.17
CA ARG A 39 13.15 -14.06 5.02
C ARG A 39 13.72 -14.42 3.64
N VAL A 40 13.15 -13.87 2.57
CA VAL A 40 13.65 -14.07 1.19
C VAL A 40 15.05 -13.50 1.00
N ARG A 41 15.34 -12.31 1.57
CA ARG A 41 16.69 -11.72 1.54
C ARG A 41 17.71 -12.55 2.33
N ALA A 42 17.29 -13.17 3.43
CA ALA A 42 18.16 -14.02 4.24
C ALA A 42 18.45 -15.38 3.57
N ASN A 43 17.55 -15.86 2.70
CA ASN A 43 17.72 -17.11 1.97
C ASN A 43 17.26 -16.99 0.50
N PRO A 44 18.08 -16.39 -0.39
CA PRO A 44 17.71 -16.12 -1.77
C PRO A 44 17.49 -17.40 -2.61
N ASP A 45 18.08 -18.53 -2.21
CA ASP A 45 17.96 -19.81 -2.93
C ASP A 45 16.76 -20.66 -2.47
N SER A 46 15.94 -20.14 -1.55
CA SER A 46 14.77 -20.84 -0.99
C SER A 46 13.65 -21.12 -1.99
N GLY A 47 13.60 -20.39 -3.11
CA GLY A 47 12.47 -20.40 -4.04
C GLY A 47 11.21 -19.74 -3.48
N GLU A 48 11.29 -19.12 -2.31
CA GLU A 48 10.20 -18.40 -1.68
C GLU A 48 9.92 -17.05 -2.38
N SER A 49 8.66 -16.64 -2.46
CA SER A 49 8.23 -15.36 -3.05
C SER A 49 7.21 -14.65 -2.16
N CYS A 50 7.36 -13.34 -2.01
CA CYS A 50 6.43 -12.48 -1.24
C CYS A 50 5.29 -11.90 -2.08
N HIS A 51 4.96 -12.54 -3.21
CA HIS A 51 3.97 -12.01 -4.15
C HIS A 51 2.55 -11.98 -3.57
N MET A 52 2.22 -12.94 -2.70
CA MET A 52 0.92 -13.00 -2.04
C MET A 52 0.75 -11.83 -1.08
N GLU A 53 1.73 -11.61 -0.19
CA GLU A 53 1.77 -10.51 0.76
C GLU A 53 1.76 -9.15 0.06
N MET A 54 2.50 -9.04 -1.05
CA MET A 54 2.51 -7.83 -1.88
C MET A 54 1.13 -7.56 -2.47
N THR A 55 0.48 -8.58 -3.02
CA THR A 55 -0.85 -8.46 -3.62
C THR A 55 -1.90 -8.09 -2.58
N ASP A 56 -1.86 -8.70 -1.38
CA ASP A 56 -2.78 -8.37 -0.29
C ASP A 56 -2.65 -6.90 0.15
N TYR A 57 -1.40 -6.42 0.28
CA TYR A 57 -1.13 -5.03 0.63
C TYR A 57 -1.65 -4.07 -0.46
N VAL A 58 -1.31 -4.31 -1.72
CA VAL A 58 -1.75 -3.46 -2.85
C VAL A 58 -3.26 -3.49 -3.02
N HIS A 59 -3.88 -4.68 -2.91
CA HIS A 59 -5.32 -4.83 -3.01
C HIS A 59 -6.05 -3.99 -1.97
N PHE A 60 -5.57 -4.00 -0.71
CA PHE A 60 -6.13 -3.17 0.34
C PHE A 60 -5.99 -1.67 0.04
N LEU A 61 -4.79 -1.22 -0.37
CA LEU A 61 -4.56 0.18 -0.72
C LEU A 61 -5.49 0.64 -1.84
N ASP A 62 -5.65 -0.17 -2.88
CA ASP A 62 -6.49 0.17 -4.03
C ASP A 62 -7.97 0.16 -3.69
N HIS A 63 -8.43 -0.82 -2.91
CA HIS A 63 -9.80 -0.84 -2.42
C HIS A 63 -10.14 0.44 -1.63
N CYS A 64 -9.19 0.95 -0.84
CA CYS A 64 -9.35 2.17 -0.07
C CYS A 64 -9.20 3.46 -0.93
N ALA A 65 -8.22 3.51 -1.82
CA ALA A 65 -7.79 4.73 -2.50
C ALA A 65 -8.60 5.02 -3.77
N MET A 66 -8.92 4.00 -4.57
CA MET A 66 -9.49 4.19 -5.90
C MET A 66 -10.86 4.91 -5.85
N PRO A 67 -11.83 4.56 -4.99
CA PRO A 67 -13.10 5.28 -4.93
C PRO A 67 -12.97 6.76 -4.54
N LYS A 68 -11.89 7.13 -3.84
CA LYS A 68 -11.57 8.51 -3.49
C LYS A 68 -10.90 9.22 -4.67
N ALA A 69 -9.91 8.57 -5.26
CA ALA A 69 -9.15 9.12 -6.39
C ALA A 69 -10.03 9.38 -7.62
N PHE A 70 -10.93 8.45 -7.97
CA PHE A 70 -11.83 8.59 -9.12
C PHE A 70 -12.77 9.81 -9.04
N LYS A 71 -13.01 10.38 -7.86
CA LYS A 71 -13.79 11.62 -7.72
C LYS A 71 -13.05 12.87 -8.19
N HIS A 72 -11.73 12.78 -8.34
CA HIS A 72 -10.85 13.89 -8.70
C HIS A 72 -10.23 13.73 -10.10
N LEU A 73 -10.47 12.59 -10.76
CA LEU A 73 -10.09 12.37 -12.16
C LEU A 73 -11.17 12.96 -13.07
N LYS A 74 -10.75 13.68 -14.11
CA LYS A 74 -11.62 14.24 -15.17
C LYS A 74 -11.65 13.32 -16.38
#